data_AF-A0A9P1IVB5-F1
#
_entry.id   AF-A0A9P1IVB5-F1
#
_cell.length_a   1.000
_cell.length_b   1.000
_cell.length_c   1.000
_cell.angle_alpha   90.00
_cell.angle_beta   90.00
_cell.angle_gamma   90.00
#
_symmetry.space_group_name_H-M   'P 1'
#
loop_
_entity.id
_entity.type
_entity.pdbx_description
1 polymer ?
#
loop_
_entity_poly.entity_id
_entity_poly.type
_entity_poly.pdbx_seq_one_letter_code
_entity_poly.pdbx_strand_id
1 'polypeptide(L)'
;MEESTSSFHENLEDEEEEEFVTPDVVMKRMCESWQNELASPCLLPSKMELVEILLDQIQGMEENIGRQSDKVQLRISVHRMELQRVSYMTSDYIRCRLQKIESNPRYYLNEHNRRIEEGQTELLSELELKFATEYAEAEAQLFGKTVLGFMPHALQKMPVPVDDLNVEMVYARVLEDDVGNVSIPDWTDPNSEVIIELEKDTVHLIPFTSIRHLVEEGKMILL
;
A
#
# COMPACT_ATOMS: atom_id res chain seq x y z
N MET A 1 44.91 -7.29 -48.69
CA MET A 1 44.82 -8.07 -47.44
C MET A 1 44.47 -7.06 -46.37
N GLU A 2 43.19 -6.78 -46.27
CA GLU A 2 42.61 -5.83 -45.31
C GLU A 2 42.01 -6.65 -44.18
N GLU A 3 42.38 -6.33 -42.95
CA GLU A 3 41.88 -6.98 -41.74
C GLU A 3 40.45 -6.49 -41.46
N SER A 4 39.52 -7.45 -41.45
CA SER A 4 38.12 -7.27 -41.07
C SER A 4 38.01 -6.94 -39.59
N THR A 5 37.67 -5.70 -39.26
CA THR A 5 37.26 -5.30 -37.92
C THR A 5 35.82 -5.77 -37.68
N SER A 6 35.73 -6.72 -36.76
CA SER A 6 34.48 -7.29 -36.23
C SER A 6 33.59 -6.17 -35.68
N SER A 7 32.40 -6.04 -36.26
CA SER A 7 31.27 -5.27 -35.73
C SER A 7 30.81 -5.89 -34.40
N PHE A 8 31.44 -5.48 -33.31
CA PHE A 8 30.93 -5.69 -31.95
C PHE A 8 29.89 -4.58 -31.70
N HIS A 9 28.67 -4.80 -32.18
CA HIS A 9 27.56 -3.93 -31.83
C HIS A 9 27.20 -4.26 -30.39
N GLU A 10 27.49 -3.31 -29.50
CA GLU A 10 27.14 -3.33 -28.08
C GLU A 10 25.63 -3.57 -27.91
N ASN A 11 25.28 -4.81 -27.57
CA ASN A 11 24.12 -5.07 -26.74
C ASN A 11 24.53 -4.70 -25.31
N LEU A 12 24.38 -3.44 -24.96
CA LEU A 12 24.21 -3.02 -23.57
C LEU A 12 22.77 -3.40 -23.22
N GLU A 13 22.58 -4.69 -22.92
CA GLU A 13 21.40 -5.16 -22.20
C GLU A 13 21.39 -4.43 -20.86
N ASP A 14 20.22 -3.88 -20.55
CA ASP A 14 19.88 -3.19 -19.31
C ASP A 14 20.39 -3.99 -18.10
N GLU A 15 21.57 -3.61 -17.60
CA GLU A 15 21.89 -3.84 -16.19
C GLU A 15 20.88 -2.99 -15.43
N GLU A 16 19.77 -3.60 -15.01
CA GLU A 16 18.99 -3.14 -13.87
C GLU A 16 20.01 -2.82 -12.79
N GLU A 17 20.32 -1.52 -12.62
CA GLU A 17 21.04 -1.05 -11.46
C GLU A 17 20.27 -1.61 -10.27
N GLU A 18 20.84 -2.63 -9.61
CA GLU A 18 20.48 -2.97 -8.24
C GLU A 18 20.74 -1.69 -7.43
N GLU A 19 19.75 -0.79 -7.43
CA GLU A 19 19.76 0.45 -6.69
C GLU A 19 20.01 0.02 -5.25
N PHE A 20 21.22 0.23 -4.74
CA PHE A 20 21.56 -0.08 -3.36
C PHE A 20 20.57 0.68 -2.49
N VAL A 21 19.53 -0.02 -2.01
CA VAL A 21 18.45 0.60 -1.27
C VAL A 21 19.02 0.99 0.09
N THR A 22 19.47 2.23 0.19
CA THR A 22 19.98 2.78 1.45
C THR A 22 18.86 2.81 2.49
N PRO A 23 19.15 2.67 3.80
CA PRO A 23 18.13 2.73 4.85
C PRO A 23 17.28 4.01 4.79
N ASP A 24 17.88 5.13 4.38
CA ASP A 24 17.19 6.41 4.17
C ASP A 24 16.12 6.32 3.06
N VAL A 25 16.41 5.62 1.96
CA VAL A 25 15.45 5.41 0.87
C VAL A 25 14.32 4.49 1.31
N VAL A 26 14.61 3.40 2.04
CA VAL A 26 13.58 2.52 2.62
C VAL A 26 12.65 3.32 3.53
N MET A 27 13.21 4.15 4.40
CA MET A 27 12.44 4.97 5.33
C MET A 27 11.53 5.95 4.60
N LYS A 28 12.02 6.60 3.54
CA LYS A 28 11.19 7.52 2.73
C LYS A 28 10.03 6.79 2.06
N ARG A 29 10.30 5.67 1.36
CA ARG A 29 9.27 4.85 0.70
C ARG A 29 8.24 4.33 1.70
N MET A 30 8.68 3.96 2.90
CA MET A 30 7.78 3.52 3.96
C MET A 30 6.90 4.65 4.50
N CYS A 31 7.46 5.85 4.72
CA CYS A 31 6.67 7.01 5.13
C CYS A 31 5.58 7.33 4.11
N GLU A 32 5.90 7.31 2.82
CA GLU A 32 4.95 7.54 1.73
C GLU A 32 3.85 6.46 1.70
N SER A 33 4.24 5.19 1.81
CA SER A 33 3.30 4.06 1.85
C SER A 33 2.39 4.12 3.07
N TRP A 34 2.93 4.47 4.24
CA TRP A 34 2.16 4.64 5.48
C TRP A 34 1.17 5.79 5.40
N GLN A 35 1.60 6.94 4.89
CA GLN A 35 0.73 8.10 4.70
C GLN A 35 -0.40 7.81 3.70
N ASN A 36 -0.08 7.16 2.58
CA ASN A 36 -1.08 6.75 1.59
C ASN A 36 -2.08 5.76 2.18
N GLU A 37 -1.62 4.78 2.97
CA GLU A 37 -2.51 3.83 3.61
C GLU A 37 -3.41 4.50 4.66
N LEU A 38 -2.92 5.50 5.40
CA LEU A 38 -3.73 6.25 6.37
C LEU A 38 -4.83 7.09 5.70
N ALA A 39 -4.51 7.73 4.57
CA ALA A 39 -5.42 8.67 3.89
C ALA A 39 -6.29 8.00 2.82
N SER A 40 -5.96 6.78 2.39
CA SER A 40 -6.77 6.02 1.44
C SER A 40 -8.01 5.42 2.12
N PRO A 41 -9.19 5.53 1.52
CA PRO A 41 -10.38 4.92 2.07
C PRO A 41 -10.43 3.40 1.90
N CYS A 42 -9.75 2.86 0.89
CA CYS A 42 -9.65 1.42 0.66
C CYS A 42 -8.22 0.92 0.91
N LEU A 43 -8.07 -0.40 0.95
CA LEU A 43 -6.76 -1.05 1.06
C LEU A 43 -5.93 -0.81 -0.20
N LEU A 44 -4.65 -0.46 -0.03
CA LEU A 44 -3.69 -0.30 -1.11
C LEU A 44 -2.85 -1.59 -1.31
N PRO A 45 -2.13 -1.74 -2.43
CA PRO A 45 -1.22 -2.87 -2.64
C PRO A 45 -0.23 -3.05 -1.49
N SER A 46 0.07 -4.31 -1.19
CA SER A 46 0.92 -4.64 -0.07
C SER A 46 2.36 -4.18 -0.31
N LYS A 47 2.97 -3.59 0.72
CA LYS A 47 4.39 -3.19 0.76
C LYS A 47 5.13 -3.90 1.89
N MET A 48 4.77 -5.17 2.16
CA MET A 48 5.35 -5.96 3.25
C MET A 48 6.86 -6.13 3.14
N GLU A 49 7.43 -6.11 1.94
CA GLU A 49 8.88 -6.13 1.73
C GLU A 49 9.58 -4.99 2.49
N LEU A 50 9.02 -3.76 2.43
CA LEU A 50 9.58 -2.62 3.17
C LEU A 50 9.47 -2.81 4.69
N VAL A 51 8.37 -3.42 5.14
CA VAL A 51 8.14 -3.74 6.55
C VAL A 51 9.17 -4.75 7.05
N GLU A 52 9.42 -5.82 6.30
CA GLU A 52 10.41 -6.85 6.63
C GLU A 52 11.81 -6.26 6.74
N ILE A 53 12.22 -5.46 5.75
CA ILE A 53 13.52 -4.77 5.78
C ILE A 53 13.65 -3.90 7.04
N LEU A 54 12.61 -3.12 7.38
CA LEU A 54 12.65 -2.26 8.57
C LEU A 54 12.66 -3.05 9.87
N LEU A 55 11.96 -4.20 9.95
CA LEU A 55 12.01 -5.07 11.12
C LEU A 55 13.42 -5.63 11.34
N ASP A 56 14.09 -6.07 10.28
CA ASP A 56 15.49 -6.52 10.35
C ASP A 56 16.43 -5.39 10.80
N GLN A 57 16.25 -4.18 10.27
CA GLN A 57 17.03 -3.01 10.71
C GLN A 57 16.78 -2.66 12.17
N ILE A 58 15.52 -2.71 12.62
CA ILE A 58 15.15 -2.49 14.03
C ILE A 58 15.88 -3.51 14.90
N GLN A 59 15.78 -4.81 14.59
CA GLN A 59 16.41 -5.87 15.37
C GLN A 59 17.94 -5.70 15.44
N GLY A 60 18.58 -5.42 14.31
CA GLY A 60 20.02 -5.16 14.26
C GLY A 60 20.44 -3.97 15.12
N MET A 61 19.67 -2.88 15.10
CA MET A 61 19.92 -1.71 15.94
C MET A 61 19.69 -2.00 17.43
N GLU A 62 18.66 -2.77 17.80
CA GLU A 62 18.41 -3.17 19.18
C GLU A 62 19.57 -3.99 19.75
N GLU A 63 20.06 -4.97 19.00
CA GLU A 63 21.21 -5.78 19.40
C GLU A 63 22.46 -4.93 19.58
N ASN A 64 22.72 -4.02 18.64
CA ASN A 64 23.87 -3.12 18.69
C ASN A 64 23.83 -2.20 19.92
N ILE A 65 22.66 -1.65 20.25
CA ILE A 65 22.43 -0.86 21.48
C ILE A 65 22.61 -1.74 22.72
N GLY A 66 22.13 -2.99 22.69
CA GLY A 66 22.24 -3.95 23.78
C GLY A 66 23.68 -4.31 24.13
N ARG A 67 24.57 -4.37 23.13
CA ARG A 67 26.01 -4.67 23.28
C ARG A 67 26.83 -3.49 23.82
N GLN A 68 26.31 -2.26 23.79
CA GLN A 68 27.03 -1.09 24.31
C GLN A 68 27.09 -1.12 25.85
N SER A 69 28.28 -0.90 26.40
CA SER A 69 28.51 -0.87 27.86
C SER A 69 27.98 0.41 28.52
N ASP A 70 28.10 1.56 27.83
CA ASP A 70 27.71 2.86 28.35
C ASP A 70 26.37 3.33 27.77
N LYS A 71 25.30 2.91 28.43
CA LYS A 71 23.90 3.15 28.01
C LYS A 71 23.42 4.59 28.18
N VAL A 72 24.23 5.48 28.76
CA VAL A 72 23.85 6.88 29.09
C VAL A 72 24.36 7.87 28.05
N GLN A 73 25.17 7.42 27.09
CA GLN A 73 25.64 8.29 26.01
C GLN A 73 24.47 8.83 25.17
N LEU A 74 24.51 10.14 24.89
CA LEU A 74 23.54 10.83 24.05
C LEU A 74 23.26 10.09 22.73
N ARG A 75 24.30 9.51 22.12
CA ARG A 75 24.19 8.71 20.89
C ARG A 75 23.20 7.55 21.04
N ILE A 76 23.25 6.83 22.15
CA ILE A 76 22.37 5.69 22.41
C ILE A 76 20.94 6.17 22.68
N SER A 77 20.79 7.29 23.40
CA SER A 77 19.48 7.90 23.60
C SER A 77 18.83 8.31 22.27
N VAL A 78 19.60 8.88 21.34
CA VAL A 78 19.12 9.22 19.98
C VAL A 78 18.73 7.97 19.19
N HIS A 79 19.57 6.93 19.19
CA HIS A 79 19.22 5.68 18.49
C HIS A 79 17.97 5.01 19.06
N ARG A 80 17.76 5.04 20.38
CA ARG A 80 16.53 4.52 21.01
C ARG A 80 15.30 5.31 20.60
N MET A 81 15.39 6.64 20.57
CA MET A 81 14.29 7.49 20.12
C MET A 81 13.91 7.19 18.66
N GLU A 82 14.91 7.02 17.80
CA GLU A 82 14.64 6.70 16.40
C GLU A 82 14.03 5.31 16.23
N LEU A 83 14.52 4.33 16.98
CA LEU A 83 13.97 2.99 16.98
C LEU A 83 12.48 3.00 17.36
N GLN A 84 12.11 3.76 18.39
CA GLN A 84 10.70 3.94 18.77
C GLN A 84 9.86 4.58 17.66
N ARG A 85 10.40 5.56 16.93
CA ARG A 85 9.69 6.19 15.79
C ARG A 85 9.45 5.19 14.67
N VAL A 86 10.47 4.45 14.25
CA VAL A 86 10.35 3.46 13.18
C VAL A 86 9.42 2.32 13.61
N SER A 87 9.57 1.78 14.82
CA SER A 87 8.68 0.73 15.33
C SER A 87 7.22 1.17 15.41
N TYR A 88 6.96 2.41 15.83
CA TYR A 88 5.61 2.97 15.84
C TYR A 88 5.03 3.02 14.42
N MET A 89 5.75 3.62 13.48
CA MET A 89 5.33 3.73 12.09
C MET A 89 5.03 2.36 11.46
N THR A 90 5.94 1.41 11.59
CA THR A 90 5.75 0.05 11.05
C THR A 90 4.55 -0.64 11.69
N SER A 91 4.38 -0.52 13.01
CA SER A 91 3.24 -1.12 13.71
C SER A 91 1.91 -0.48 13.33
N ASP A 92 1.91 0.83 13.12
CA ASP A 92 0.71 1.60 12.78
C ASP A 92 0.25 1.33 11.35
N TYR A 93 1.20 1.24 10.40
CA TYR A 93 0.92 0.80 9.04
C TYR A 93 0.19 -0.55 9.00
N ILE A 94 0.74 -1.57 9.69
CA ILE A 94 0.10 -2.89 9.75
C ILE A 94 -1.27 -2.83 10.43
N ARG A 95 -1.41 -2.04 11.50
CA ARG A 95 -2.69 -1.86 12.20
C ARG A 95 -3.76 -1.27 11.28
N CYS A 96 -3.43 -0.23 10.52
CA CYS A 96 -4.36 0.40 9.59
C CYS A 96 -4.81 -0.56 8.49
N ARG A 97 -3.87 -1.34 7.94
CA ARG A 97 -4.19 -2.38 6.95
C ARG A 97 -5.12 -3.45 7.52
N LEU A 98 -4.80 -3.98 8.70
CA LEU A 98 -5.64 -4.98 9.37
C LEU A 98 -7.05 -4.43 9.65
N GLN A 99 -7.18 -3.18 10.10
CA GLN A 99 -8.49 -2.55 10.32
C GLN A 99 -9.33 -2.47 9.04
N LYS A 100 -8.70 -2.12 7.91
CA LYS A 100 -9.38 -2.11 6.61
C LYS A 100 -9.81 -3.52 6.19
N ILE A 101 -8.92 -4.50 6.34
CA ILE A 101 -9.22 -5.92 6.04
C ILE A 101 -10.38 -6.42 6.90
N GLU A 102 -10.38 -6.11 8.20
CA GLU A 102 -11.45 -6.47 9.14
C GLU A 102 -12.80 -5.84 8.77
N SER A 103 -12.80 -4.65 8.18
CA SER A 103 -14.03 -3.97 7.75
C SER A 103 -14.79 -4.77 6.69
N ASN A 104 -14.09 -5.42 5.77
CA ASN A 104 -14.73 -6.19 4.69
C ASN A 104 -13.82 -7.32 4.15
N PRO A 105 -13.61 -8.38 4.93
CA PRO A 105 -12.61 -9.42 4.63
C PRO A 105 -12.93 -10.14 3.31
N ARG A 106 -14.20 -10.44 3.04
CA ARG A 106 -14.64 -11.15 1.83
C ARG A 106 -14.45 -10.32 0.56
N TYR A 107 -14.70 -9.01 0.64
CA TYR A 107 -14.46 -8.12 -0.49
C TYR A 107 -12.98 -8.12 -0.86
N TYR A 108 -12.09 -7.93 0.11
CA TYR A 108 -10.66 -7.90 -0.15
C TYR A 108 -10.08 -9.25 -0.59
N LEU A 109 -10.62 -10.38 -0.11
CA LEU A 109 -10.25 -11.71 -0.62
C LEU A 109 -10.65 -11.88 -2.10
N ASN A 110 -11.86 -11.46 -2.48
CA ASN A 110 -12.31 -11.54 -3.87
C ASN A 110 -11.50 -10.60 -4.77
N GLU A 111 -11.25 -9.38 -4.32
CA GLU A 111 -10.46 -8.38 -5.04
C GLU A 111 -9.01 -8.85 -5.24
N HIS A 112 -8.40 -9.45 -4.22
CA HIS A 112 -7.05 -10.01 -4.31
C HIS A 112 -6.97 -11.12 -5.38
N ASN A 113 -7.91 -12.07 -5.38
CA ASN A 113 -7.95 -13.12 -6.40
C ASN A 113 -8.14 -12.54 -7.81
N ARG A 114 -9.04 -11.56 -7.95
CA ARG A 114 -9.28 -10.86 -9.22
C ARG A 114 -8.01 -10.18 -9.74
N ARG A 115 -7.28 -9.48 -8.87
CA ARG A 115 -6.01 -8.83 -9.24
C ARG A 115 -4.94 -9.82 -9.68
N ILE A 116 -4.83 -10.97 -9.00
CA ILE A 116 -3.90 -12.03 -9.40
C ILE A 116 -4.27 -12.60 -10.77
N GLU A 117 -5.56 -12.86 -11.02
CA GLU A 117 -6.05 -13.32 -12.33
C GLU A 117 -5.76 -12.30 -13.45
N GLU A 118 -5.83 -11.00 -13.14
CA GLU A 118 -5.51 -9.90 -14.04
C GLU A 118 -4.00 -9.61 -14.16
N GLY A 119 -3.14 -10.32 -13.41
CA GLY A 119 -1.69 -10.12 -13.40
C GLY A 119 -1.25 -8.78 -12.78
N GLN A 120 -2.08 -8.20 -11.91
CA GLN A 120 -1.80 -6.95 -11.19
C GLN A 120 -1.02 -7.20 -9.90
N THR A 121 -0.58 -6.11 -9.27
CA THR A 121 0.13 -6.15 -7.98
C THR A 121 -0.70 -6.81 -6.87
N GLU A 122 -0.01 -7.54 -6.00
CA GLU A 122 -0.62 -8.24 -4.88
C GLU A 122 -1.20 -7.26 -3.85
N LEU A 123 -2.51 -7.40 -3.59
CA LEU A 123 -3.20 -6.53 -2.63
C LEU A 123 -2.89 -6.89 -1.16
N LEU A 124 -2.81 -8.20 -0.88
CA LEU A 124 -2.65 -8.78 0.43
C LEU A 124 -1.35 -9.58 0.43
N SER A 125 -0.58 -9.50 1.50
CA SER A 125 0.52 -10.43 1.75
C SER A 125 0.01 -11.81 2.16
N GLU A 126 0.87 -12.83 2.12
CA GLU A 126 0.51 -14.20 2.53
C GLU A 126 -0.04 -14.27 3.97
N LEU A 127 0.56 -13.50 4.89
CA LEU A 127 0.12 -13.43 6.28
C LEU A 127 -1.25 -12.75 6.42
N GLU A 128 -1.47 -11.67 5.67
CA GLU A 128 -2.76 -10.97 5.61
C GLU A 128 -3.85 -11.85 4.97
N LEU A 129 -3.51 -12.62 3.94
CA LEU A 129 -4.41 -13.55 3.28
C LEU A 129 -4.89 -14.63 4.25
N LYS A 130 -3.96 -15.20 5.02
CA LYS A 130 -4.29 -16.17 6.07
C LYS A 130 -5.19 -15.56 7.13
N PHE A 131 -4.86 -14.36 7.62
CA PHE A 131 -5.67 -13.63 8.59
C PHE A 131 -7.09 -13.36 8.06
N ALA A 132 -7.22 -12.82 6.85
CA ALA A 132 -8.51 -12.51 6.24
C ALA A 132 -9.38 -13.75 6.04
N THR A 133 -8.77 -14.87 5.67
CA THR A 133 -9.47 -16.16 5.51
C THR A 133 -9.99 -16.68 6.84
N GLU A 134 -9.13 -16.76 7.85
CA GLU A 134 -9.51 -17.21 9.20
C GLU A 134 -10.59 -16.30 9.81
N TYR A 135 -10.46 -14.99 9.62
CA TYR A 135 -11.43 -14.01 10.11
C TYR A 135 -12.79 -14.16 9.39
N ALA A 136 -12.80 -14.27 8.06
CA ALA A 136 -14.02 -14.48 7.30
C ALA A 136 -14.72 -15.79 7.70
N GLU A 137 -13.99 -16.87 7.92
CA GLU A 137 -14.56 -18.13 8.39
C GLU A 137 -15.17 -18.01 9.79
N ALA A 138 -14.45 -17.39 10.73
CA ALA A 138 -14.94 -17.15 12.09
C ALA A 138 -16.22 -16.30 12.09
N GLU A 139 -16.25 -15.25 11.26
CA GLU A 139 -17.41 -14.40 11.08
C GLU A 139 -18.59 -15.18 10.48
N ALA A 140 -18.38 -15.98 9.43
CA ALA A 140 -19.42 -16.82 8.84
C ALA A 140 -20.03 -17.80 9.86
N GLN A 141 -19.20 -18.40 10.71
CA GLN A 141 -19.66 -19.31 11.76
C GLN A 141 -20.49 -18.58 12.81
N LEU A 142 -20.10 -17.37 13.19
CA LEU A 142 -20.84 -16.54 14.13
C LEU A 142 -22.22 -16.18 13.57
N PHE A 143 -22.28 -15.60 12.38
CA PHE A 143 -23.54 -15.22 11.71
C PHE A 143 -24.42 -16.43 11.44
N GLY A 144 -23.82 -17.56 11.05
CA GLY A 144 -24.50 -18.85 10.89
C GLY A 144 -25.26 -19.28 12.13
N LYS A 145 -24.65 -19.17 13.31
CA LYS A 145 -25.24 -19.57 14.59
C LYS A 145 -26.24 -18.56 15.16
N THR A 146 -26.07 -17.27 14.89
CA THR A 146 -26.89 -16.21 15.51
C THR A 146 -28.07 -15.75 14.66
N VAL A 147 -27.90 -15.59 13.35
CA VAL A 147 -28.91 -14.93 12.50
C VAL A 147 -29.25 -15.80 11.28
N LEU A 148 -28.24 -16.20 10.49
CA LEU A 148 -28.48 -16.84 9.20
C LEU A 148 -29.15 -18.22 9.35
N GLY A 149 -28.88 -18.96 10.43
CA GLY A 149 -29.56 -20.23 10.72
C GLY A 149 -31.08 -20.09 10.91
N PHE A 150 -31.56 -18.89 11.29
CA PHE A 150 -32.99 -18.60 11.48
C PHE A 150 -33.63 -17.96 10.25
N MET A 151 -32.83 -17.54 9.25
CA MET A 151 -33.32 -16.91 8.03
C MET A 151 -33.84 -17.96 7.04
N PRO A 152 -34.83 -17.63 6.20
CA PRO A 152 -35.26 -18.47 5.09
C PRO A 152 -34.09 -18.78 4.15
N HIS A 153 -34.08 -19.98 3.55
CA HIS A 153 -32.97 -20.48 2.71
C HIS A 153 -32.46 -19.49 1.64
N ALA A 154 -33.35 -18.66 1.07
CA ALA A 154 -32.98 -17.63 0.10
C ALA A 154 -32.06 -16.53 0.65
N LEU A 155 -32.08 -16.27 1.96
CA LEU A 155 -31.35 -15.21 2.65
C LEU A 155 -30.23 -15.73 3.56
N GLN A 156 -29.92 -17.03 3.50
CA GLN A 156 -28.86 -17.63 4.33
C GLN A 156 -27.44 -17.35 3.81
N LYS A 157 -27.31 -16.64 2.69
CA LYS A 157 -26.01 -16.22 2.16
C LYS A 157 -25.49 -15.02 2.94
N MET A 158 -24.21 -15.05 3.30
CA MET A 158 -23.53 -13.89 3.86
C MET A 158 -23.50 -12.76 2.80
N PRO A 159 -24.00 -11.56 3.12
CA PRO A 159 -23.83 -10.42 2.25
C PRO A 159 -22.35 -10.01 2.24
N VAL A 160 -21.86 -9.61 1.06
CA VAL A 160 -20.59 -8.91 0.92
C VAL A 160 -20.95 -7.46 0.59
N PRO A 161 -20.87 -6.53 1.54
CA PRO A 161 -21.14 -5.14 1.24
C PRO A 161 -20.12 -4.66 0.19
N VAL A 162 -20.56 -3.83 -0.74
CA VAL A 162 -19.68 -3.16 -1.70
C VAL A 162 -19.72 -1.69 -1.32
N ASP A 163 -18.58 -1.17 -0.87
CA ASP A 163 -18.46 0.23 -0.51
C ASP A 163 -18.41 1.09 -1.79
N ASP A 164 -19.19 2.17 -1.82
CA ASP A 164 -19.22 3.09 -2.95
C ASP A 164 -18.10 4.13 -2.81
N LEU A 165 -16.90 3.77 -3.28
CA LEU A 165 -15.70 4.62 -3.23
C LEU A 165 -15.81 5.88 -4.11
N ASN A 166 -16.84 6.00 -4.96
CA ASN A 166 -17.01 7.16 -5.84
C ASN A 166 -17.36 8.44 -5.07
N VAL A 167 -17.85 8.30 -3.84
CA VAL A 167 -18.24 9.44 -2.99
C VAL A 167 -17.05 9.96 -2.17
N GLU A 168 -15.98 9.18 -2.05
CA GLU A 168 -14.89 9.48 -1.14
C GLU A 168 -13.85 10.39 -1.79
N MET A 169 -13.78 11.61 -1.27
CA MET A 169 -12.84 12.64 -1.70
C MET A 169 -11.59 12.57 -0.83
N VAL A 170 -10.43 12.57 -1.47
CA VAL A 170 -9.13 12.57 -0.80
C VAL A 170 -8.31 13.79 -1.22
N TYR A 171 -7.48 14.29 -0.31
CA TYR A 171 -6.48 15.29 -0.64
C TYR A 171 -5.27 14.58 -1.23
N ALA A 172 -4.92 14.92 -2.46
CA ALA A 172 -3.77 14.34 -3.13
C ALA A 172 -2.82 15.44 -3.60
N ARG A 173 -1.52 15.23 -3.35
CA ARG A 173 -0.43 16.06 -3.86
C ARG A 173 0.24 15.35 -5.03
N VAL A 174 0.48 16.11 -6.09
CA VAL A 174 1.17 15.67 -7.30
C VAL A 174 2.68 15.73 -7.09
N LEU A 175 3.40 14.63 -7.32
CA LEU A 175 4.86 14.56 -7.16
C LEU A 175 5.62 14.77 -8.48
N GLU A 176 5.05 14.30 -9.59
CA GLU A 176 5.69 14.32 -10.91
C GLU A 176 5.04 15.34 -11.86
N ASP A 177 5.79 15.78 -12.86
CA ASP A 177 5.31 16.74 -13.87
C ASP A 177 4.49 16.07 -14.99
N ASP A 178 4.51 14.73 -15.10
CA ASP A 178 3.88 13.96 -16.20
C ASP A 178 2.76 13.03 -15.73
N VAL A 179 1.91 13.54 -14.83
CA VAL A 179 0.74 12.78 -14.33
C VAL A 179 -0.41 12.75 -15.36
N GLY A 180 -0.32 13.59 -16.39
CA GLY A 180 -1.29 13.66 -17.47
C GLY A 180 -2.65 14.21 -17.03
N ASN A 181 -3.63 13.98 -17.89
CA ASN A 181 -5.00 14.45 -17.72
C ASN A 181 -5.82 13.43 -16.93
N VAL A 182 -6.36 13.82 -15.77
CA VAL A 182 -7.22 12.95 -14.96
C VAL A 182 -8.69 13.27 -15.23
N SER A 183 -9.43 12.26 -15.68
CA SER A 183 -10.89 12.33 -15.79
C SER A 183 -11.53 12.17 -14.42
N ILE A 184 -12.32 13.16 -14.02
CA ILE A 184 -13.08 13.18 -12.79
C ILE A 184 -14.58 13.22 -13.12
N PRO A 185 -15.42 12.38 -12.49
CA PRO A 185 -16.87 12.49 -12.66
C PRO A 185 -17.39 13.87 -12.26
N ASP A 186 -18.22 14.49 -13.10
CA ASP A 186 -18.86 15.76 -12.80
C ASP A 186 -20.03 15.54 -11.83
N TRP A 187 -20.07 16.32 -10.75
CA TRP A 187 -21.16 16.26 -9.76
C TRP A 187 -22.46 16.89 -10.26
N THR A 188 -22.40 17.68 -11.33
CA THR A 188 -23.58 18.31 -11.93
C THR A 188 -24.26 17.43 -12.99
N ASP A 189 -23.50 16.54 -13.65
CA ASP A 189 -24.00 15.53 -14.57
C ASP A 189 -23.24 14.22 -14.36
N PRO A 190 -23.86 13.17 -13.80
CA PRO A 190 -23.22 11.87 -13.54
C PRO A 190 -22.63 11.17 -14.77
N ASN A 191 -23.01 11.58 -15.98
CA ASN A 191 -22.49 11.05 -17.24
C ASN A 191 -21.40 11.93 -17.88
N SER A 192 -21.07 13.07 -17.27
CA SER A 192 -20.04 13.98 -17.77
C SER A 192 -18.76 13.78 -16.98
N GLU A 193 -17.62 13.80 -17.67
CA GLU A 193 -16.29 13.76 -17.06
C GLU A 193 -15.61 15.12 -17.27
N VAL A 194 -15.07 15.68 -16.19
CA VAL A 194 -14.21 16.86 -16.22
C VAL A 194 -12.77 16.39 -16.23
N ILE A 195 -12.05 16.80 -17.27
CA ILE A 195 -10.61 16.55 -17.36
C ILE A 195 -9.89 17.68 -16.63
N ILE A 196 -9.08 17.32 -15.64
CA ILE A 196 -8.22 18.27 -14.90
C ILE A 196 -6.76 17.98 -15.24
N GLU A 197 -6.04 19.02 -15.60
CA GLU A 197 -4.59 19.00 -15.74
C GLU A 197 -3.97 19.19 -14.35
N LEU A 198 -3.16 18.22 -13.93
CA LEU A 198 -2.52 18.21 -12.61
C LEU A 198 -1.10 18.77 -12.75
N GLU A 199 -0.86 19.94 -12.17
CA GLU A 199 0.48 20.53 -12.08
C GLU A 199 1.27 19.92 -10.92
N LYS A 200 2.60 19.95 -10.99
CA LYS A 200 3.45 19.45 -9.91
C LYS A 200 3.36 20.30 -8.65
N ASP A 201 3.51 19.65 -7.49
CA ASP A 201 3.50 20.25 -6.15
C ASP A 201 2.18 20.94 -5.76
N THR A 202 1.12 20.81 -6.55
CA THR A 202 -0.21 21.27 -6.21
C THR A 202 -0.98 20.22 -5.40
N VAL A 203 -1.96 20.68 -4.62
CA VAL A 203 -2.83 19.83 -3.82
C VAL A 203 -4.25 19.97 -4.34
N HIS A 204 -4.87 18.84 -4.65
CA HIS A 204 -6.21 18.77 -5.19
C HIS A 204 -7.11 17.90 -4.31
N LEU A 205 -8.38 18.26 -4.21
CA LEU A 205 -9.43 17.46 -3.58
C LEU A 205 -10.19 16.74 -4.70
N ILE A 206 -9.98 15.43 -4.81
CA ILE A 206 -10.47 14.63 -5.94
C ILE A 206 -11.00 13.27 -5.47
N PRO A 207 -11.94 12.64 -6.21
CA PRO A 207 -12.42 11.31 -5.89
C PRO A 207 -11.29 10.28 -5.96
N PHE A 208 -11.22 9.40 -4.96
CA PHE A 208 -10.15 8.41 -4.88
C PHE A 208 -10.15 7.45 -6.09
N THR A 209 -11.32 7.07 -6.61
CA THR A 209 -11.45 6.17 -7.76
C THR A 209 -10.64 6.64 -8.98
N SER A 210 -10.65 7.95 -9.26
CA SER A 210 -9.95 8.53 -10.42
C SER A 210 -8.42 8.48 -10.29
N ILE A 211 -7.89 8.53 -9.07
CA ILE A 211 -6.44 8.63 -8.82
C ILE A 211 -5.81 7.35 -8.27
N ARG A 212 -6.62 6.31 -8.03
CA ARG A 212 -6.13 5.04 -7.45
C ARG A 212 -4.90 4.51 -8.18
N HIS A 213 -4.94 4.47 -9.51
CA HIS A 213 -3.82 4.00 -10.33
C HIS A 213 -2.57 4.87 -10.18
N LEU A 214 -2.72 6.20 -10.11
CA LEU A 214 -1.61 7.15 -9.95
C LEU A 214 -0.95 7.03 -8.56
N VAL A 215 -1.74 6.73 -7.53
CA VAL A 215 -1.24 6.48 -6.19
C VAL A 215 -0.51 5.13 -6.13
N GLU A 216 -1.02 4.09 -6.81
CA GLU A 216 -0.37 2.78 -6.91
C GLU A 216 0.97 2.86 -7.69
N GLU A 217 1.05 3.71 -8.71
CA GLU A 217 2.28 4.00 -9.47
C GLU A 217 3.27 4.91 -8.73
N GLY A 218 2.88 5.54 -7.62
CA GLY A 218 3.74 6.44 -6.85
C GLY A 218 3.87 7.86 -7.41
N LYS A 219 3.04 8.25 -8.38
CA LYS A 219 3.03 9.60 -8.97
C LYS A 219 2.37 10.65 -8.08
N MET A 220 1.54 10.20 -7.14
CA MET A 220 0.81 11.04 -6.20
C MET A 220 0.95 10.52 -4.78
N ILE A 221 0.93 11.45 -3.82
CA ILE A 221 0.87 11.15 -2.39
C ILE A 221 -0.43 11.70 -1.80
N LEU A 222 -1.09 10.92 -0.97
CA LEU A 222 -2.28 11.33 -0.25
C LEU A 222 -1.89 12.13 1.00
N LEU A 223 -2.72 13.09 1.42
CA LEU A 223 -2.49 13.96 2.57
C LEU A 223 -3.50 13.73 3.70
#